data_AF-A0A1Z7ZVC8-F1
#
_entry.id   AF-A0A1Z7ZVC8-F1
#
_cell.length_a   1.000
_cell.length_b   1.000
_cell.length_c   1.000
_cell.angle_alpha   90.00
_cell.angle_beta   90.00
_cell.angle_gamma   90.00
#
_symmetry.space_group_name_H-M   'P 1'
#
loop_
_entity.id
_entity.type
_entity.pdbx_description
1 polymer ?
#
loop_
_entity_poly.entity_id
_entity_poly.type
_entity_poly.pdbx_seq_one_letter_code
_entity_poly.pdbx_strand_id
1 'polypeptide(L)'
;MKPLFTLIFLFSLLSFSQTKKETPIKGQLSPTLKNCKWISGTWHGEAFGGITEEIWSEPSGGSMMASFKLINEGKVSFYEIEIIREVENSLILQLKHFDNNLKGWETKNETVDFPLKEITPNRVVFEGMSFEKISDTEMNIYVDIKNDNGEIEVVTFNYKKRQ
;
A
#
# COMPACT_ATOMS: atom_id res chain seq x y z
N MET A 1 -26.63 14.35 55.99
CA MET A 1 -26.33 12.99 55.51
C MET A 1 -25.94 13.10 54.05
N LYS A 2 -24.65 12.92 53.72
CA LYS A 2 -24.12 12.95 52.35
C LYS A 2 -23.76 11.51 51.98
N PRO A 3 -24.19 10.94 50.85
CA PRO A 3 -23.81 9.59 50.48
C PRO A 3 -22.35 9.56 50.03
N LEU A 4 -21.58 8.68 50.67
CA LEU A 4 -20.21 8.34 50.36
C LEU A 4 -20.22 7.41 49.14
N PHE A 5 -19.71 7.87 47.99
CA PHE A 5 -19.55 7.02 46.80
C PHE A 5 -18.29 6.16 46.97
N THR A 6 -18.48 4.87 47.18
CA THR A 6 -17.42 3.86 47.22
C THR A 6 -16.93 3.57 45.79
N LEU A 7 -15.63 3.79 45.56
CA LEU A 7 -14.91 3.49 44.33
C LEU A 7 -14.66 1.97 44.25
N ILE A 8 -15.28 1.28 43.28
CA ILE A 8 -15.02 -0.14 42.99
C ILE A 8 -13.94 -0.20 41.90
N PHE A 9 -12.72 -0.59 42.28
CA PHE A 9 -11.66 -0.95 41.34
C PHE A 9 -11.91 -2.40 40.86
N LEU A 10 -12.46 -2.56 39.67
CA LEU A 10 -12.58 -3.86 39.01
C LEU A 10 -11.24 -4.18 38.34
N PHE A 11 -10.46 -5.08 38.94
CA PHE A 11 -9.25 -5.64 38.33
C PHE A 11 -9.67 -6.65 37.26
N SER A 12 -9.71 -6.23 35.99
CA SER A 12 -9.91 -7.15 34.87
C SER A 12 -8.63 -7.94 34.61
N LEU A 13 -8.76 -9.27 34.69
CA LEU A 13 -7.73 -10.23 34.33
C LEU A 13 -7.32 -10.04 32.86
N LEU A 14 -6.05 -9.74 32.62
CA LEU A 14 -5.45 -9.73 31.29
C LEU A 14 -5.30 -11.19 30.82
N SER A 15 -6.17 -11.61 29.90
CA SER A 15 -5.94 -12.82 29.12
C SER A 15 -4.79 -12.57 28.14
N PHE A 16 -3.62 -13.14 28.42
CA PHE A 16 -2.51 -13.20 27.48
C PHE A 16 -2.92 -14.10 26.30
N SER A 17 -3.23 -13.48 25.15
CA SER A 17 -3.43 -14.20 23.89
C SER A 17 -2.08 -14.74 23.42
N GLN A 18 -1.98 -16.07 23.23
CA GLN A 18 -0.80 -16.69 22.63
C GLN A 18 -0.74 -16.34 21.14
N THR A 19 0.14 -15.42 20.77
CA THR A 19 0.44 -15.14 19.36
C THR A 19 1.03 -16.40 18.73
N LYS A 20 0.34 -16.95 17.73
CA LYS A 20 0.80 -18.05 16.90
C LYS A 20 2.12 -17.61 16.24
N LYS A 21 3.25 -18.21 16.63
CA LYS A 21 4.53 -17.99 15.92
C LYS A 21 4.43 -18.67 14.56
N GLU A 22 4.12 -17.88 13.53
CA GLU A 22 4.22 -18.32 12.15
C GLU A 22 5.68 -18.62 11.82
N THR A 23 5.91 -19.76 11.18
CA THR A 23 7.23 -20.18 10.72
C THR A 23 7.73 -19.15 9.70
N PRO A 24 8.95 -18.58 9.85
CA PRO A 24 9.44 -17.59 8.89
C PRO A 24 9.46 -18.16 7.48
N ILE A 25 8.78 -17.50 6.55
CA ILE A 25 8.87 -17.84 5.13
C ILE A 25 10.33 -17.64 4.73
N LYS A 26 10.93 -18.64 4.06
CA LYS A 26 12.34 -18.57 3.66
C LYS A 26 12.54 -17.37 2.73
N GLY A 27 13.32 -16.38 3.16
CA GLY A 27 13.57 -15.15 2.41
C GLY A 27 12.70 -13.96 2.83
N GLN A 28 11.83 -14.13 3.83
CA GLN A 28 11.05 -13.04 4.42
C GLN A 28 11.97 -12.03 5.13
N LEU A 29 11.77 -10.76 4.83
CA LEU A 29 12.47 -9.64 5.44
C LEU A 29 11.58 -8.98 6.51
N SER A 30 12.18 -8.11 7.32
CA SER A 30 11.43 -7.29 8.28
C SER A 30 10.54 -6.26 7.55
N PRO A 31 9.35 -5.93 8.07
CA PRO A 31 8.43 -4.97 7.47
C PRO A 31 8.88 -3.53 7.74
N THR A 32 9.94 -3.11 7.06
CA THR A 32 10.56 -1.79 7.23
C THR A 32 10.65 -1.10 5.88
N LEU A 33 10.49 0.22 5.83
CA LEU A 33 10.56 0.97 4.56
C LEU A 33 11.90 0.80 3.84
N LYS A 34 12.98 0.56 4.58
CA LYS A 34 14.30 0.26 4.02
C LYS A 34 14.27 -0.94 3.06
N ASN A 35 13.44 -1.96 3.33
CA ASN A 35 13.32 -3.14 2.48
C ASN A 35 12.43 -2.89 1.24
N CYS A 36 11.68 -1.78 1.22
CA CYS A 36 10.91 -1.31 0.07
C CYS A 36 11.66 -0.29 -0.79
N LYS A 37 12.87 0.14 -0.38
CA LYS A 37 13.64 1.24 -1.01
C LYS A 37 13.76 1.11 -2.53
N TRP A 38 13.88 -0.11 -3.04
CA TRP A 38 14.05 -0.37 -4.47
C TRP A 38 12.86 0.05 -5.35
N ILE A 39 11.68 0.26 -4.75
CA ILE A 39 10.48 0.78 -5.42
C ILE A 39 10.66 2.26 -5.82
N SER A 40 11.53 3.00 -5.12
CA SER A 40 11.75 4.42 -5.43
C SER A 40 12.24 4.66 -6.86
N GLY A 41 11.81 5.79 -7.42
CA GLY A 41 12.17 6.23 -8.76
C GLY A 41 10.97 6.74 -9.56
N THR A 42 11.25 7.16 -10.79
CA THR A 42 10.25 7.57 -11.78
C THR A 42 10.01 6.44 -12.75
N TRP A 43 8.78 5.95 -12.80
CA TRP A 43 8.37 4.78 -13.55
C TRP A 43 7.37 5.16 -14.63
N HIS A 44 7.50 4.55 -15.80
CA HIS A 44 6.57 4.70 -16.92
C HIS A 44 6.20 3.32 -17.43
N GLY A 45 4.92 3.10 -17.72
CA GLY A 45 4.42 1.78 -18.09
C GLY A 45 3.11 1.85 -18.86
N GLU A 46 2.50 0.69 -18.99
CA GLU A 46 1.19 0.52 -19.60
C GLU A 46 0.30 -0.29 -18.65
N ALA A 47 -0.94 0.16 -18.47
CA ALA A 47 -2.00 -0.53 -17.76
C ALA A 47 -3.36 0.04 -18.19
N PHE A 48 -4.44 -0.73 -18.03
CA PHE A 48 -5.79 -0.31 -18.41
C PHE A 48 -5.95 0.20 -19.86
N GLY A 49 -5.10 -0.28 -20.78
CA GLY A 49 -5.07 0.18 -22.17
C GLY A 49 -4.47 1.58 -22.38
N GLY A 50 -3.90 2.20 -21.34
CA GLY A 50 -3.29 3.51 -21.38
C GLY A 50 -1.83 3.53 -20.93
N ILE A 51 -1.26 4.74 -20.87
CA ILE A 51 0.08 4.99 -20.37
C ILE A 51 0.00 5.36 -18.89
N THR A 52 0.84 4.75 -18.07
CA THR A 52 0.97 5.08 -16.66
C THR A 52 2.28 5.81 -16.38
N GLU A 53 2.21 6.82 -15.52
CA GLU A 53 3.38 7.47 -14.93
C GLU A 53 3.25 7.44 -13.41
N GLU A 54 4.28 6.96 -12.72
CA GLU A 54 4.26 6.78 -11.28
C GLU A 54 5.62 7.14 -10.69
N ILE A 55 5.64 7.98 -9.65
CA ILE A 55 6.88 8.48 -9.05
C ILE A 55 6.87 8.16 -7.58
N TRP A 56 7.78 7.28 -7.14
CA TRP A 56 7.95 6.93 -5.73
C TRP A 56 9.15 7.65 -5.11
N SER A 57 8.93 8.27 -3.96
CA SER A 57 10.00 8.85 -3.15
C SER A 57 10.87 7.77 -2.50
N GLU A 58 12.09 8.16 -2.13
CA GLU A 58 12.90 7.37 -1.19
C GLU A 58 12.23 7.33 0.21
N PRO A 59 12.48 6.28 1.02
CA PRO A 59 12.07 6.24 2.42
C PRO A 59 12.59 7.45 3.21
N SER A 60 11.69 8.24 3.77
CA SER A 60 12.04 9.37 4.65
C SER A 60 10.87 9.77 5.53
N GLY A 61 11.14 10.30 6.73
CA GLY A 61 10.08 10.76 7.64
C GLY A 61 9.04 9.71 8.04
N GLY A 62 9.38 8.41 7.98
CA GLY A 62 8.45 7.31 8.28
C GLY A 62 7.48 6.96 7.15
N SER A 63 7.72 7.44 5.93
CA SER A 63 6.89 7.16 4.75
C SER A 63 7.72 7.05 3.47
N MET A 64 7.18 6.36 2.48
CA MET A 64 7.39 6.62 1.05
C MET A 64 6.09 7.23 0.50
N MET A 65 6.17 8.06 -0.53
CA MET A 65 4.99 8.61 -1.20
C MET A 65 5.07 8.37 -2.71
N ALA A 66 3.91 8.20 -3.33
CA ALA A 66 3.77 8.16 -4.77
C ALA A 66 2.78 9.18 -5.30
N SER A 67 3.02 9.62 -6.53
CA SER A 67 2.00 10.21 -7.39
C SER A 67 1.87 9.37 -8.65
N PHE A 68 0.65 8.98 -8.98
CA PHE A 68 0.31 8.22 -10.17
C PHE A 68 -0.56 9.07 -11.10
N LYS A 69 -0.47 8.84 -12.41
CA LYS A 69 -1.50 9.22 -13.37
C LYS A 69 -1.65 8.19 -14.48
N LEU A 70 -2.88 8.00 -14.90
CA LEU A 70 -3.23 7.23 -16.10
C LEU A 70 -3.59 8.19 -17.24
N ILE A 71 -3.00 7.97 -18.42
CA ILE A 71 -3.25 8.72 -19.63
C ILE A 71 -3.88 7.79 -20.67
N ASN A 72 -5.09 8.13 -21.11
CA ASN A 72 -5.78 7.48 -22.22
C ASN A 72 -6.07 8.50 -23.33
N GLU A 73 -5.84 8.11 -24.59
CA GLU A 73 -6.11 8.95 -25.76
C GLU A 73 -5.50 10.37 -25.66
N GLY A 74 -4.30 10.45 -25.07
CA GLY A 74 -3.57 11.73 -24.89
C GLY A 74 -4.13 12.65 -23.80
N LYS A 75 -5.07 12.19 -22.97
CA LYS A 75 -5.64 12.95 -21.85
C LYS A 75 -5.52 12.17 -20.56
N VAL A 76 -5.41 12.88 -19.43
CA VAL A 76 -5.45 12.22 -18.12
C VAL A 76 -6.84 11.67 -17.86
N SER A 77 -6.90 10.40 -17.48
CA SER A 77 -8.10 9.73 -16.97
C SER A 77 -8.28 10.01 -15.49
N PHE A 78 -7.27 9.69 -14.68
CA PHE A 78 -7.28 9.93 -13.24
C PHE A 78 -5.86 9.99 -12.67
N TYR A 79 -5.76 10.42 -11.42
CA TYR A 79 -4.55 10.49 -10.61
C TYR A 79 -4.69 9.66 -9.33
N GLU A 80 -3.58 9.28 -8.74
CA GLU A 80 -3.55 8.80 -7.35
C GLU A 80 -2.46 9.50 -6.56
N ILE A 81 -2.69 9.63 -5.25
CA ILE A 81 -1.65 9.88 -4.26
C ILE A 81 -1.60 8.66 -3.36
N GLU A 82 -0.40 8.08 -3.25
CA GLU A 82 -0.17 6.85 -2.51
C GLU A 82 0.89 7.07 -1.43
N ILE A 83 0.85 6.28 -0.38
CA ILE A 83 1.89 6.22 0.65
C ILE A 83 2.13 4.78 1.08
N ILE A 84 3.39 4.46 1.39
CA ILE A 84 3.73 3.29 2.20
C ILE A 84 4.31 3.81 3.50
N ARG A 85 3.73 3.46 4.65
CA ARG A 85 4.18 3.95 5.95
C ARG A 85 4.25 2.86 7.01
N GLU A 86 5.07 3.10 8.02
CA GLU A 86 5.19 2.22 9.18
C GLU A 86 3.99 2.43 10.12
N VAL A 87 3.36 1.32 10.50
CA VAL A 87 2.26 1.28 11.46
C VAL A 87 2.51 0.15 12.44
N GLU A 88 2.68 0.51 13.71
CA GLU A 88 3.06 -0.41 14.78
C GLU A 88 4.34 -1.17 14.43
N ASN A 89 4.24 -2.45 14.07
CA ASN A 89 5.36 -3.30 13.68
C ASN A 89 5.20 -3.85 12.25
N SER A 90 4.46 -3.14 11.39
CA SER A 90 4.20 -3.53 9.99
C SER A 90 4.22 -2.31 9.05
N LEU A 91 3.91 -2.56 7.77
CA LEU A 91 3.67 -1.53 6.76
C LEU A 91 2.20 -1.55 6.30
N ILE A 92 1.72 -0.39 5.86
CA ILE A 92 0.47 -0.25 5.14
C ILE A 92 0.73 0.58 3.88
N LEU A 93 0.17 0.15 2.75
CA LEU A 93 0.01 1.01 1.58
C LEU A 93 -1.38 1.64 1.64
N GLN A 94 -1.46 2.94 1.44
CA GLN A 94 -2.73 3.66 1.39
C GLN A 94 -2.76 4.57 0.18
N LEU A 95 -3.93 4.71 -0.45
CA LEU A 95 -4.09 5.62 -1.57
C LEU A 95 -5.43 6.35 -1.58
N LYS A 96 -5.44 7.41 -2.39
CA LYS A 96 -6.64 8.12 -2.82
C LYS A 96 -6.62 8.32 -4.32
N HIS A 97 -7.78 8.18 -4.93
CA HIS A 97 -7.98 8.47 -6.34
C HIS A 97 -8.55 9.88 -6.53
N PHE A 98 -8.18 10.50 -7.64
CA PHE A 98 -8.71 11.77 -8.07
C PHE A 98 -9.05 11.74 -9.55
N ASP A 99 -10.20 12.28 -9.93
CA ASP A 99 -10.51 12.49 -11.35
C ASP A 99 -9.52 13.47 -12.01
N ASN A 100 -9.61 13.62 -13.33
CA ASN A 100 -8.74 14.50 -14.09
C ASN A 100 -8.84 16.01 -13.72
N ASN A 101 -9.84 16.41 -12.92
CA ASN A 101 -10.02 17.75 -12.37
C ASN A 101 -9.65 17.83 -10.87
N LEU A 102 -8.96 16.82 -10.36
CA LEU A 102 -8.50 16.71 -8.97
C LEU A 102 -9.64 16.59 -7.93
N LYS A 103 -10.79 16.02 -8.30
CA LYS A 103 -11.86 15.68 -7.34
C LYS A 103 -11.68 14.25 -6.86
N GLY A 104 -11.65 14.08 -5.54
CA GLY A 104 -11.46 12.77 -4.91
C GLY A 104 -12.64 11.82 -5.14
N TRP A 105 -12.35 10.53 -5.30
CA TRP A 105 -13.38 9.47 -5.35
C TRP A 105 -13.82 9.06 -3.95
N GLU A 106 -12.85 8.86 -3.05
CA GLU A 106 -13.12 8.57 -1.65
C GLU A 106 -13.63 9.83 -0.93
N THR A 107 -14.42 9.63 0.13
CA THR A 107 -14.82 10.76 0.96
C THR A 107 -13.63 11.40 1.66
N LYS A 108 -13.85 12.57 2.26
CA LYS A 108 -12.78 13.41 2.84
C LYS A 108 -11.80 12.64 3.73
N ASN A 109 -12.30 11.74 4.58
CA ASN A 109 -11.52 11.07 5.62
C ASN A 109 -11.16 9.61 5.29
N GLU A 110 -11.63 9.07 4.17
CA GLU A 110 -11.43 7.67 3.82
C GLU A 110 -10.24 7.52 2.87
N THR A 111 -9.53 6.41 2.96
CA THR A 111 -8.48 5.98 2.03
C THR A 111 -8.74 4.54 1.65
N VAL A 112 -8.18 4.09 0.53
CA VAL A 112 -8.07 2.66 0.25
C VAL A 112 -6.81 2.14 0.93
N ASP A 113 -6.95 1.09 1.73
CA ASP A 113 -5.94 0.62 2.66
C ASP A 113 -5.55 -0.83 2.34
N PHE A 114 -4.26 -1.07 2.18
CA PHE A 114 -3.69 -2.37 1.82
C PHE A 114 -2.63 -2.76 2.87
N PRO A 115 -2.99 -3.59 3.86
CA PRO A 115 -2.05 -4.10 4.85
C PRO A 115 -0.95 -4.96 4.23
N LEU A 116 0.28 -4.88 4.75
CA LEU A 116 1.38 -5.75 4.29
C LEU A 116 1.11 -7.21 4.64
N LYS A 117 1.39 -8.10 3.69
CA LYS A 117 1.37 -9.57 3.86
C LYS A 117 2.76 -10.17 3.87
N GLU A 118 3.62 -9.76 2.94
CA GLU A 118 4.94 -10.36 2.76
C GLU A 118 5.93 -9.36 2.20
N ILE A 119 7.19 -9.49 2.59
CA ILE A 119 8.31 -8.77 2.00
C ILE A 119 9.51 -9.69 1.83
N THR A 120 10.09 -9.69 0.64
CA THR A 120 11.31 -10.41 0.26
C THR A 120 12.27 -9.44 -0.44
N PRO A 121 13.52 -9.83 -0.76
CA PRO A 121 14.45 -8.93 -1.44
C PRO A 121 13.96 -8.37 -2.79
N ASN A 122 13.05 -9.07 -3.47
CA ASN A 122 12.56 -8.72 -4.79
C ASN A 122 11.03 -8.60 -4.88
N ARG A 123 10.29 -8.73 -3.77
CA ARG A 123 8.82 -8.63 -3.79
C ARG A 123 8.29 -7.98 -2.52
N VAL A 124 7.29 -7.11 -2.66
CA VAL A 124 6.48 -6.59 -1.56
C VAL A 124 5.03 -6.91 -1.88
N VAL A 125 4.34 -7.63 -0.99
CA VAL A 125 2.95 -8.04 -1.17
C VAL A 125 2.11 -7.39 -0.09
N PHE A 126 1.22 -6.50 -0.48
CA PHE A 126 0.12 -6.01 0.32
C PHE A 126 -1.14 -6.81 -0.03
N GLU A 127 -2.19 -6.70 0.78
CA GLU A 127 -3.51 -7.20 0.38
C GLU A 127 -3.93 -6.48 -0.91
N GLY A 128 -4.29 -7.18 -1.97
CA GLY A 128 -4.80 -6.57 -3.22
C GLY A 128 -3.78 -5.85 -4.11
N MET A 129 -2.52 -5.67 -3.67
CA MET A 129 -1.48 -5.03 -4.48
C MET A 129 -0.10 -5.65 -4.19
N SER A 130 0.68 -5.95 -5.23
CA SER A 130 2.06 -6.41 -5.05
C SER A 130 3.05 -5.79 -6.03
N PHE A 131 4.25 -5.54 -5.55
CA PHE A 131 5.38 -4.99 -6.29
C PHE A 131 6.41 -6.09 -6.47
N GLU A 132 6.93 -6.26 -7.68
CA GLU A 132 7.97 -7.23 -8.00
C GLU A 132 9.12 -6.56 -8.74
N LYS A 133 10.31 -6.64 -8.15
CA LYS A 133 11.56 -6.18 -8.75
C LYS A 133 12.00 -7.17 -9.82
N ILE A 134 11.95 -6.75 -11.07
CA ILE A 134 12.45 -7.53 -12.21
C ILE A 134 13.93 -7.24 -12.44
N SER A 135 14.32 -5.96 -12.38
CA SER A 135 15.71 -5.50 -12.44
C SER A 135 15.86 -4.16 -11.71
N ASP A 136 17.01 -3.48 -11.84
CA ASP A 136 17.18 -2.13 -11.27
C ASP A 136 16.37 -1.06 -12.03
N THR A 137 15.96 -1.37 -13.27
CA THR A 137 15.22 -0.47 -14.17
C THR A 137 13.84 -0.99 -14.56
N GLU A 138 13.41 -2.14 -14.07
CA GLU A 138 12.12 -2.74 -14.39
C GLU A 138 11.42 -3.28 -13.14
N MET A 139 10.12 -3.04 -13.06
CA MET A 139 9.26 -3.49 -11.97
C MET A 139 7.89 -3.86 -12.54
N ASN A 140 7.25 -4.88 -11.96
CA ASN A 140 5.84 -5.13 -12.17
C ASN A 140 5.05 -4.76 -10.93
N ILE A 141 3.91 -4.11 -11.10
CA ILE A 141 2.88 -3.99 -10.06
C ILE A 141 1.69 -4.84 -10.49
N TYR A 142 1.14 -5.61 -9.55
CA TYR A 142 -0.06 -6.41 -9.74
C TYR A 142 -1.15 -5.88 -8.83
N VAL A 143 -2.32 -5.58 -9.37
CA VAL A 143 -3.47 -5.03 -8.63
C VAL A 143 -4.66 -5.95 -8.81
N ASP A 144 -5.24 -6.38 -7.69
CA ASP A 144 -6.46 -7.19 -7.66
C ASP A 144 -7.67 -6.26 -7.82
N ILE A 145 -8.40 -6.43 -8.92
CA ILE A 145 -9.61 -5.67 -9.23
C ILE A 145 -10.81 -6.59 -9.12
N LYS A 146 -11.70 -6.24 -8.21
CA LYS A 146 -12.96 -6.96 -8.04
C LYS A 146 -13.99 -6.41 -9.03
N ASN A 147 -14.51 -7.27 -9.89
CA ASN A 147 -15.60 -6.90 -10.79
C ASN A 147 -16.97 -6.92 -10.07
N ASP A 148 -18.03 -6.47 -10.76
CA ASP A 148 -19.38 -6.41 -10.21
C ASP A 148 -19.95 -7.77 -9.78
N ASN A 149 -19.45 -8.87 -10.37
CA ASN A 149 -19.83 -10.24 -10.04
C ASN A 149 -19.04 -10.80 -8.84
N GLY A 150 -18.06 -10.04 -8.35
CA GLY A 150 -17.21 -10.40 -7.23
C GLY A 150 -16.01 -11.27 -7.58
N GLU A 151 -15.76 -11.52 -8.86
CA GLU A 151 -14.54 -12.18 -9.34
C GLU A 151 -13.38 -11.20 -9.30
N ILE A 152 -12.17 -11.72 -9.05
CA ILE A 152 -10.95 -10.93 -8.99
C ILE A 152 -10.19 -11.10 -10.31
N GLU A 153 -9.95 -9.98 -11.00
CA GLU A 153 -9.03 -9.87 -12.12
C GLU A 153 -7.73 -9.23 -11.64
N VAL A 154 -6.58 -9.77 -12.05
CA VAL A 154 -5.27 -9.17 -11.72
C VAL A 154 -4.81 -8.32 -12.89
N VAL A 155 -4.75 -7.00 -12.69
CA VAL A 155 -4.16 -6.08 -13.67
C VAL A 155 -2.66 -5.95 -13.39
N THR A 156 -1.86 -6.08 -14.44
CA THR A 156 -0.41 -5.92 -14.36
C THR A 156 0.00 -4.58 -14.96
N PHE A 157 0.85 -3.86 -14.24
CA PHE A 157 1.51 -2.65 -14.67
C PHE A 157 2.97 -2.98 -14.93
N ASN A 158 3.38 -2.96 -16.20
CA ASN A 158 4.75 -3.23 -16.59
C ASN A 158 5.55 -1.92 -16.64
N TYR A 159 6.36 -1.68 -15.62
CA TYR A 159 7.08 -0.42 -15.44
C TYR A 159 8.53 -0.49 -15.87
N LYS A 160 8.97 0.59 -16.52
CA LYS A 160 10.37 0.91 -16.79
C LYS A 160 10.77 2.20 -16.12
N LYS A 161 11.92 2.19 -15.46
CA LYS A 161 12.47 3.36 -14.79
C LYS A 161 12.99 4.36 -15.83
N ARG A 162 12.56 5.62 -15.74
CA ARG A 162 13.17 6.74 -16.45
C ARG A 162 14.23 7.39 -15.56
N GLN A 163 15.33 7.79 -16.20
CA GLN A 163 16.37 8.63 -15.60
C GLN A 163 15.95 10.09 -15.63
#